data_AF-A0A9W4H2C7-F1
#
_entry.id   AF-A0A9W4H2C7-F1
#
_cell.length_a   1.000
_cell.length_b   1.000
_cell.length_c   1.000
_cell.angle_alpha   90.00
_cell.angle_beta   90.00
_cell.angle_gamma   90.00
#
_symmetry.space_group_name_H-M   'P 1'
#
loop_
_entity.id
_entity.type
_entity.pdbx_description
1 polymer ?
#
loop_
_entity_poly.entity_id
_entity_poly.type
_entity_poly.pdbx_seq_one_letter_code
_entity_poly.pdbx_strand_id
1 'polypeptide(L)'
;MTLATCWGDDPPGTLIASHLAATGVPVHRLRSTSGRSTVALAYVDAGNGSATYDFLTAWDPIDIPLKPDVALLHTGAIACAAPAPSHPPTRHEIDSVLSSARACVDRVPVAGVLG
;
A
#
# COMPACT_ATOMS: atom_id res chain seq x y z
N MET A 1 15.50 8.11 3.43
CA MET A 1 14.17 7.59 3.03
C MET A 1 13.63 6.77 4.18
N THR A 2 12.33 6.88 4.46
CA THR A 2 11.64 6.10 5.49
C THR A 2 10.44 5.41 4.85
N LEU A 3 10.24 4.13 5.12
CA LEU A 3 9.06 3.39 4.69
C LEU A 3 7.98 3.51 5.77
N ALA A 4 6.88 4.19 5.46
CA ALA A 4 5.69 4.20 6.31
C ALA A 4 4.71 3.14 5.80
N THR A 5 4.42 2.11 6.61
CA THR A 5 3.50 1.03 6.22
C THR A 5 2.92 0.31 7.44
N CYS A 6 1.87 -0.48 7.27
CA CYS A 6 1.29 -1.33 8.30
C CYS A 6 1.24 -2.80 7.85
N TRP A 7 1.26 -3.71 8.82
CA TRP A 7 1.05 -5.14 8.67
C TRP A 7 0.58 -5.73 10.00
N GLY A 8 -0.04 -6.90 9.95
CA GLY A 8 -0.61 -7.57 11.12
C GLY A 8 0.43 -8.26 12.00
N ASP A 9 0.06 -8.60 13.23
CA ASP A 9 0.83 -9.53 14.07
C ASP A 9 0.40 -10.98 13.75
N ASP A 10 0.47 -11.33 12.47
CA ASP A 10 0.08 -12.61 11.90
C ASP A 10 1.30 -13.32 11.26
N PRO A 11 1.18 -14.59 10.82
CA PRO A 11 2.31 -15.30 10.22
C PRO A 11 2.95 -14.57 9.03
N PRO A 12 2.19 -13.99 8.08
CA PRO A 12 2.78 -13.15 7.02
C PRO A 12 3.47 -11.90 7.58
N GLY A 13 2.90 -11.25 8.59
CA GLY A 13 3.46 -10.07 9.24
C GLY A 13 4.79 -10.31 9.93
N THR A 14 4.99 -11.52 10.47
CA THR A 14 6.28 -11.96 11.00
C THR A 14 7.35 -12.01 9.90
N LEU A 15 6.99 -12.49 8.71
CA LEU A 15 7.90 -12.51 7.55
C LEU A 15 8.22 -11.08 7.06
N ILE A 16 7.22 -10.20 7.02
CA ILE A 16 7.41 -8.78 6.68
C ILE A 16 8.37 -8.12 7.67
N ALA A 17 8.14 -8.29 8.97
CA ALA A 17 8.98 -7.72 10.02
C ALA A 17 10.42 -8.22 9.92
N SER A 18 10.62 -9.53 9.74
CA SER A 18 11.96 -10.10 9.59
C SER A 18 12.66 -9.59 8.33
N HIS A 19 11.95 -9.48 7.21
CA HIS A 19 12.52 -8.97 5.97
C HIS A 19 12.94 -7.50 6.12
N LEU A 20 12.06 -6.65 6.65
CA LEU A 20 12.35 -5.23 6.85
C LEU A 20 13.49 -4.99 7.85
N ALA A 21 13.59 -5.79 8.90
CA ALA A 21 14.72 -5.73 9.82
C ALA A 21 16.05 -6.05 9.11
N ALA A 22 16.04 -6.98 8.15
CA ALA A 22 17.23 -7.35 7.38
C ALA A 22 17.61 -6.33 6.29
N THR A 23 16.67 -5.53 5.78
CA THR A 23 16.97 -4.52 4.74
C THR A 23 17.69 -3.28 5.28
N GLY A 24 17.61 -3.02 6.58
CA GLY A 24 18.17 -1.82 7.21
C GLY A 24 17.45 -0.52 6.84
N VAL A 25 16.34 -0.58 6.10
CA VAL A 25 15.52 0.59 5.78
C VAL A 25 14.83 1.08 7.06
N PRO A 26 14.87 2.38 7.39
CA PRO A 26 14.07 2.92 8.48
C PRO A 26 12.58 2.72 8.20
N VAL A 27 11.89 2.03 9.09
CA VAL A 27 10.46 1.75 8.97
C VAL A 27 9.68 2.50 10.05
N HIS A 28 8.63 3.21 9.64
CA HIS A 28 7.61 3.71 10.52
C HIS A 28 6.39 2.80 10.43
N ARG A 29 6.22 1.91 11.42
CA ARG A 29 5.08 0.98 11.46
C ARG A 29 3.82 1.74 11.87
N LEU A 30 2.89 1.89 10.93
CA LEU A 30 1.60 2.55 11.11
C LEU A 30 0.61 1.62 11.81
N ARG A 31 -0.41 2.20 12.43
CA ARG A 31 -1.56 1.44 12.95
C ARG A 31 -2.50 1.07 11.81
N SER A 32 -3.01 -0.16 11.85
CA SER A 32 -3.93 -0.73 10.86
C SER A 32 -5.32 -0.88 11.47
N THR A 33 -6.36 -0.71 10.64
CA THR A 33 -7.75 -0.89 11.06
C THR A 33 -8.08 -2.38 11.25
N SER A 34 -7.67 -3.23 10.32
CA SER A 34 -7.92 -4.67 10.34
C SER A 34 -6.91 -5.46 11.16
N GLY A 35 -5.70 -4.92 11.35
CA GLY A 35 -4.59 -5.63 11.98
C GLY A 35 -4.10 -6.84 11.18
N ARG A 36 -4.36 -6.88 9.86
CA ARG A 36 -3.99 -7.99 8.97
C ARG A 36 -2.87 -7.59 8.00
N SER A 37 -2.08 -8.57 7.59
CA SER A 37 -1.07 -8.39 6.54
C SER A 37 -1.67 -8.63 5.16
N THR A 38 -1.34 -7.75 4.19
CA THR A 38 -1.65 -7.99 2.78
C THR A 38 -0.89 -9.20 2.27
N VAL A 39 -1.58 -10.09 1.56
CA VAL A 39 -0.98 -11.26 0.89
C VAL A 39 -1.28 -11.18 -0.59
N ALA A 40 -0.28 -11.45 -1.43
CA ALA A 40 -0.43 -11.62 -2.87
C ALA A 40 -0.09 -13.07 -3.23
N LEU A 41 -1.06 -13.82 -3.74
CA LEU A 41 -0.83 -15.16 -4.28
C LEU A 41 -0.40 -15.02 -5.73
N ALA A 42 0.82 -15.46 -6.04
CA ALA A 42 1.38 -15.41 -7.38
C ALA A 42 1.16 -16.73 -8.12
N TYR A 43 0.56 -16.67 -9.30
CA TYR A 43 0.44 -17.79 -10.23
C TYR A 43 1.41 -17.53 -11.38
N VAL A 44 2.52 -18.26 -11.38
CA VAL A 44 3.61 -18.06 -12.34
C VAL A 44 3.42 -19.01 -13.52
N ASP A 45 3.36 -18.46 -14.72
CA ASP A 45 3.35 -19.22 -15.96
C ASP A 45 4.74 -19.79 -16.23
N ALA A 46 4.82 -21.11 -16.35
CA ALA A 46 6.10 -21.81 -16.53
C ALA A 46 6.71 -21.62 -17.92
N GLY A 47 5.93 -21.21 -18.92
CA GLY A 47 6.38 -21.06 -20.31
C GLY A 47 7.00 -19.70 -20.60
N ASN A 48 6.50 -18.63 -19.99
CA ASN A 48 6.95 -17.26 -20.23
C ASN A 48 7.44 -16.52 -18.97
N GLY A 49 7.32 -17.12 -17.78
CA GLY A 49 7.74 -16.51 -16.51
C GLY A 49 6.87 -15.35 -16.04
N SER A 50 5.76 -15.07 -16.70
CA SER A 50 4.80 -14.05 -16.26
C SER A 50 4.06 -14.53 -15.01
N ALA A 51 3.52 -13.60 -14.23
CA ALA A 51 2.76 -13.91 -13.04
C ALA A 51 1.43 -13.17 -13.03
N THR A 52 0.36 -13.87 -12.68
CA THR A 52 -0.92 -13.29 -12.28
C THR A 52 -1.00 -13.28 -10.77
N TYR A 53 -1.67 -12.29 -10.19
CA TYR A 53 -1.73 -12.12 -8.73
C TYR A 53 -3.16 -11.98 -8.23
N ASP A 54 -3.50 -12.76 -7.21
CA ASP A 54 -4.69 -12.53 -6.39
C ASP A 54 -4.27 -11.83 -5.11
N PHE A 55 -4.84 -10.64 -4.85
CA PHE A 55 -4.54 -9.87 -3.65
C PHE A 55 -5.62 -10.06 -2.59
N LEU A 56 -5.19 -10.52 -1.43
CA LEU A 56 -5.94 -10.38 -0.19
C LEU A 56 -5.48 -9.07 0.47
N THR A 57 -6.08 -7.97 0.02
CA THR A 57 -5.68 -6.62 0.46
C THR A 57 -6.09 -6.38 1.92
N ALA A 58 -5.15 -5.83 2.70
CA ALA A 58 -5.37 -5.47 4.11
C ALA A 58 -4.59 -4.21 4.52
N TRP A 59 -4.02 -3.47 3.56
CA TRP A 59 -3.31 -2.23 3.85
C TRP A 59 -4.32 -1.11 4.10
N ASP A 60 -4.54 -0.79 5.36
CA ASP A 60 -5.60 0.11 5.83
C ASP A 60 -5.13 0.99 7.00
N PRO A 61 -4.05 1.77 6.82
CA PRO A 61 -3.52 2.61 7.88
C PRO A 61 -4.56 3.61 8.38
N ILE A 62 -4.71 3.71 9.71
CA ILE A 62 -5.65 4.66 10.34
C ILE A 62 -5.24 6.10 10.05
N ASP A 63 -3.94 6.36 10.11
CA ASP A 63 -3.31 7.65 9.87
C ASP A 63 -1.90 7.48 9.31
N ILE A 64 -1.45 8.46 8.52
CA ILE A 64 -0.09 8.51 7.94
C ILE A 64 0.54 9.85 8.35
N PRO A 65 1.11 9.96 9.57
CA PRO A 65 1.70 11.21 10.03
C PRO A 65 2.97 11.52 9.24
N LEU A 66 2.96 12.64 8.52
CA LEU A 66 4.13 13.17 7.83
C LEU A 66 4.83 14.19 8.73
N LYS A 67 6.16 14.07 8.85
CA LYS A 67 6.94 15.11 9.52
C LYS A 67 7.00 16.37 8.65
N PRO A 68 7.09 17.58 9.25
CA PRO A 68 7.10 18.83 8.49
C PRO A 68 8.26 18.96 7.48
N ASP A 69 9.34 18.21 7.67
CA ASP A 69 10.54 18.20 6.81
C ASP A 69 10.46 17.20 5.65
N VAL A 70 9.36 16.45 5.51
CA VAL A 70 9.16 15.53 4.39
C VAL A 70 8.91 16.32 3.10
N ALA A 71 9.90 16.33 2.20
CA ALA A 71 9.82 17.02 0.92
C ALA A 71 9.13 16.21 -0.20
N LEU A 72 9.10 14.87 -0.10
CA LEU A 72 8.53 13.99 -1.13
C LEU A 72 7.88 12.74 -0.50
N LEU A 73 6.66 12.42 -0.94
CA LEU A 73 5.97 11.16 -0.66
C LEU A 73 5.85 10.36 -1.95
N HIS A 74 6.44 9.16 -1.98
CA HIS A 74 6.24 8.21 -3.07
C HIS A 74 5.20 7.18 -2.67
N THR A 75 4.18 6.99 -3.51
CA THR A 75 3.15 5.97 -3.34
C THR A 75 2.78 5.35 -4.68
N GLY A 76 2.34 4.09 -4.67
CA GLY A 76 1.87 3.36 -5.85
C GLY A 76 0.36 3.17 -5.83
N ALA A 77 -0.22 2.86 -7.00
CA ALA A 77 -1.67 2.69 -7.15
C ALA A 77 -2.27 1.59 -6.26
N ILE A 78 -1.50 0.55 -5.90
CA ILE A 78 -1.94 -0.53 -5.01
C ILE A 78 -2.21 -0.01 -3.58
N ALA A 79 -1.45 0.99 -3.12
CA ALA A 79 -1.71 1.61 -1.81
C ALA A 79 -3.05 2.38 -1.81
N CYS A 80 -3.62 2.68 -2.97
CA CYS A 80 -4.91 3.34 -3.11
C CYS A 80 -6.07 2.35 -3.31
N ALA A 81 -5.78 1.04 -3.39
CA ALA A 81 -6.80 0.02 -3.60
C ALA A 81 -7.56 -0.24 -2.29
N ALA A 82 -8.87 0.00 -2.30
CA ALA A 82 -9.74 -0.37 -1.18
C ALA A 82 -9.94 -1.90 -1.14
N PRO A 83 -10.13 -2.50 0.05
CA PRO A 83 -10.63 -3.86 0.15
C PRO A 83 -11.95 -3.99 -0.61
N ALA A 84 -12.13 -5.08 -1.35
CA ALA A 84 -13.41 -5.34 -2.01
C ALA A 84 -14.51 -5.50 -0.95
N PRO A 85 -15.67 -4.82 -1.10
CA PRO A 85 -16.79 -5.02 -0.20
C PRO A 85 -17.30 -6.46 -0.29
N SER A 86 -17.90 -6.96 0.81
CA SER A 86 -18.50 -8.30 0.86
C SER A 86 -19.77 -8.46 0.00
N HIS A 87 -20.23 -7.38 -0.63
CA HIS A 87 -21.29 -7.35 -1.62
C HIS A 87 -20.75 -6.81 -2.96
N PRO A 88 -21.42 -7.10 -4.10
CA PRO A 88 -21.05 -6.46 -5.37
C PRO A 88 -21.07 -4.93 -5.19
N PRO A 89 -20.00 -4.23 -5.59
CA PRO A 89 -19.90 -2.79 -5.37
C PRO A 89 -20.92 -2.05 -6.21
N THR A 90 -21.54 -1.05 -5.61
CA THR A 90 -22.40 -0.10 -6.29
C THR A 90 -21.57 0.82 -7.19
N ARG A 91 -22.20 1.43 -8.20
CA ARG A 91 -21.53 2.41 -9.08
C ARG A 91 -20.89 3.56 -8.31
N HIS A 92 -21.52 4.00 -7.23
CA HIS A 92 -21.02 5.08 -6.38
C HIS A 92 -19.73 4.69 -5.63
N GLU A 93 -19.64 3.46 -5.15
CA GLU A 93 -18.43 2.94 -4.49
C GLU A 93 -17.26 2.79 -5.49
N ILE A 94 -17.56 2.35 -6.72
CA ILE A 94 -16.58 2.31 -7.79
C ILE A 94 -16.05 3.72 -8.10
N ASP A 95 -16.96 4.69 -8.27
CA ASP A 95 -16.59 6.08 -8.55
C ASP A 95 -15.79 6.71 -7.39
N SER A 96 -16.08 6.33 -6.15
CA SER A 96 -15.34 6.76 -4.96
C SER A 96 -13.90 6.23 -4.93
N VAL A 97 -13.70 4.93 -5.18
CA VAL A 97 -12.34 4.34 -5.26
C VAL A 97 -11.54 4.95 -6.40
N LEU A 98 -12.18 5.16 -7.56
CA LEU A 98 -11.53 5.82 -8.70
C LEU A 98 -11.18 7.29 -8.41
N SER A 99 -12.02 7.99 -7.65
CA SER A 99 -11.74 9.36 -7.20
C SER A 99 -10.59 9.42 -6.18
N SER A 100 -10.56 8.49 -5.21
CA SER A 100 -9.47 8.37 -4.24
C SER A 100 -8.14 8.06 -4.92
N ALA A 101 -8.12 7.14 -5.89
CA ALA A 101 -6.93 6.82 -6.67
C ALA A 101 -6.41 8.04 -7.45
N ARG A 102 -7.30 8.84 -8.06
CA ARG A 102 -6.93 10.10 -8.74
C ARG A 102 -6.40 11.16 -7.77
N ALA A 103 -7.05 11.33 -6.62
CA ALA A 103 -6.62 12.30 -5.60
C ALA A 103 -5.23 11.98 -5.01
N CYS A 104 -4.86 10.69 -4.94
CA CYS A 104 -3.52 10.28 -4.54
C CYS A 104 -2.45 10.56 -5.59
N VAL A 105 -2.80 10.55 -6.88
CA VAL A 105 -1.90 10.93 -7.99
C VAL A 105 -1.70 12.45 -8.03
N ASP A 106 -2.76 13.24 -7.81
CA ASP A 106 -2.72 14.70 -7.94
C ASP A 106 -2.10 15.44 -6.74
N ARG A 107 -1.84 14.75 -5.61
CA ARG A 107 -1.25 15.35 -4.39
C ARG A 107 0.27 15.24 -4.28
N VAL A 108 0.98 14.83 -5.32
CA VAL A 108 2.44 14.99 -5.38
C VAL A 108 2.73 16.41 -5.87
N PRO A 109 3.17 17.36 -5.02
CA PRO A 109 3.74 18.58 -5.55
C PRO A 109 4.99 18.18 -6.31
N VAL A 110 4.98 18.34 -7.64
CA VAL A 110 6.22 18.33 -8.42
C VAL A 110 6.97 19.57 -7.97
N ALA A 111 7.88 19.42 -7.00
CA ALA A 111 8.82 20.47 -6.66
C ALA A 111 9.62 20.78 -7.93
N GLY A 112 9.30 21.91 -8.55
CA GLY A 112 9.98 22.39 -9.75
C GLY A 112 11.47 22.49 -9.47
N VAL A 113 12.27 21.79 -10.26
CA VAL A 113 13.69 22.09 -10.42
C VAL A 113 13.76 23.43 -11.16
N LEU A 114 13.87 24.52 -10.42
CA LEU A 114 14.43 25.76 -10.93
C LEU A 114 15.90 25.79 -10.52
N GLY A 115 16.75 25.41 -11.47
CA GLY A 115 18.18 25.68 -11.51
C GLY A 115 18.50 26.29 -12.86
#